data_AF-A0A6I9XW26-F1
#
_entry.id   AF-A0A6I9XW26-F1
#
_cell.length_a   1.000
_cell.length_b   1.000
_cell.length_c   1.000
_cell.angle_alpha   90.00
_cell.angle_beta   90.00
_cell.angle_gamma   90.00
#
_symmetry.space_group_name_H-M   'P 1'
#
loop_
_entity.id
_entity.type
_entity.pdbx_description
1 polymer ?
#
loop_
_entity_poly.entity_id
_entity_poly.type
_entity_poly.pdbx_seq_one_letter_code
_entity_poly.pdbx_strand_id
1 'polypeptide(L)'
;LFQWLLRALGFHTQFLAARVFNRFTQCYGPPLDHLVILVDLDGQQFLCDVGFGEGFLEPLELKPEVEQIQEGGIFWLSLEGATWVLEYREISGEKERFLYKFTLEEKKLEDFYDMCLYHQTSPCSIFTCKSFCSLHKADGGRLTYIGHRLISTTGKERTETALQDSEIPTVLFDKFGIKLKNFEPKDEKILPPPQQD
;
A
#
# COMPACT_ATOMS: atom_id res chain seq x y z
N LEU A 1 2.33 -5.53 13.77
CA LEU A 1 1.24 -5.07 14.69
C LEU A 1 -0.08 -5.76 14.38
N PHE A 2 -0.66 -5.57 13.19
CA PHE A 2 -2.01 -6.09 12.89
C PHE A 2 -2.13 -7.62 12.98
N GLN A 3 -1.15 -8.38 12.47
CA GLN A 3 -1.14 -9.84 12.65
C GLN A 3 -1.14 -10.26 14.13
N TRP A 4 -0.40 -9.55 14.98
CA TRP A 4 -0.38 -9.85 16.41
C TRP A 4 -1.77 -9.68 17.03
N LEU A 5 -2.50 -8.60 16.66
CA LEU A 5 -3.88 -8.40 17.08
C LEU A 5 -4.79 -9.54 16.60
N LEU A 6 -4.72 -9.90 15.31
CA LEU A 6 -5.53 -11.00 14.75
C LEU A 6 -5.27 -12.32 15.47
N ARG A 7 -4.00 -12.67 15.72
CA ARG A 7 -3.64 -13.87 16.49
C ARG A 7 -4.16 -13.81 17.92
N ALA A 8 -4.08 -12.65 18.58
CA ALA A 8 -4.61 -12.46 19.93
C ALA A 8 -6.14 -12.62 19.99
N LEU A 9 -6.84 -12.32 18.89
CA LEU A 9 -8.28 -12.54 18.72
C LEU A 9 -8.64 -13.98 18.31
N GLY A 10 -7.65 -14.86 18.10
CA GLY A 10 -7.84 -16.28 17.81
C GLY A 10 -7.85 -16.65 16.31
N PHE A 11 -7.58 -15.69 15.42
CA PHE A 11 -7.48 -15.99 13.99
C PHE A 11 -6.20 -16.75 13.66
N HIS A 12 -6.28 -17.68 12.70
CA HIS A 12 -5.11 -18.28 12.08
C HIS A 12 -4.60 -17.35 10.97
N THR A 13 -3.31 -17.02 11.01
CA THR A 13 -2.74 -16.03 10.10
C THR A 13 -1.34 -16.40 9.62
N GLN A 14 -1.05 -16.11 8.36
CA GLN A 14 0.27 -16.24 7.74
C GLN A 14 0.76 -14.87 7.24
N PHE A 15 2.06 -14.65 7.23
CA PHE A 15 2.64 -13.55 6.46
C PHE A 15 2.94 -14.04 5.05
N LEU A 16 2.64 -13.20 4.06
CA LEU A 16 3.05 -13.40 2.68
C LEU A 16 3.88 -12.21 2.23
N ALA A 17 4.70 -12.44 1.22
CA ALA A 17 5.48 -11.39 0.57
C ALA A 17 4.87 -11.00 -0.77
N ALA A 18 4.77 -9.70 -0.99
CA ALA A 18 4.32 -9.10 -2.21
C ALA A 18 5.41 -8.23 -2.85
N ARG A 19 5.24 -7.97 -4.16
CA ARG A 19 6.07 -7.06 -4.95
C ARG A 19 5.16 -5.94 -5.45
N VAL A 20 5.44 -4.69 -5.07
CA VAL A 20 4.58 -3.55 -5.42
C VAL A 20 4.79 -3.14 -6.87
N PHE A 21 3.72 -2.90 -7.61
CA PHE A 21 3.81 -2.27 -8.91
C PHE A 21 4.02 -0.76 -8.73
N ASN A 22 5.23 -0.29 -9.02
CA ASN A 22 5.58 1.09 -8.82
C ASN A 22 5.12 1.94 -10.03
N ARG A 23 4.12 2.79 -9.81
CA ARG A 23 3.56 3.68 -10.85
C ARG A 23 4.56 4.70 -11.44
N PHE A 24 5.64 5.01 -10.73
CA PHE A 24 6.65 5.96 -11.21
C PHE A 24 7.69 5.30 -12.12
N THR A 25 8.04 4.05 -11.84
CA THR A 25 9.04 3.30 -12.61
C THR A 25 8.43 2.29 -13.58
N GLN A 26 7.11 2.07 -13.50
CA GLN A 26 6.36 1.09 -14.29
C GLN A 26 6.94 -0.34 -14.17
N CYS A 27 7.48 -0.67 -12.99
CA CYS A 27 8.12 -1.95 -12.70
C CYS A 27 7.65 -2.48 -11.36
N TYR A 28 7.65 -3.80 -11.20
CA TYR A 28 7.49 -4.42 -9.89
C TYR A 28 8.74 -4.22 -9.03
N GLY A 29 8.54 -3.97 -7.74
CA GLY A 29 9.60 -3.89 -6.74
C GLY A 29 10.37 -5.21 -6.58
N PRO A 30 11.44 -5.20 -5.76
CA PRO A 30 12.21 -6.40 -5.45
C PRO A 30 11.36 -7.46 -4.71
N PRO A 31 11.86 -8.70 -4.54
CA PRO A 31 11.20 -9.68 -3.65
C PRO A 31 11.08 -9.16 -2.22
N LEU A 32 10.02 -9.54 -1.48
CA LEU A 32 9.78 -9.14 -0.08
C LEU A 32 9.50 -7.62 0.13
N ASP A 33 9.26 -6.87 -0.94
CA ASP A 33 9.03 -5.42 -0.97
C ASP A 33 7.79 -4.97 -0.17
N HIS A 34 6.80 -5.84 -0.01
CA HIS A 34 5.64 -5.57 0.82
C HIS A 34 5.16 -6.80 1.59
N LEU A 35 4.61 -6.57 2.78
CA LEU A 35 4.10 -7.61 3.66
C LEU A 35 2.58 -7.55 3.67
N VAL A 36 1.95 -8.68 3.33
CA VAL A 36 0.49 -8.86 3.42
C VAL A 36 0.16 -10.03 4.34
N ILE A 37 -1.03 -10.03 4.93
CA ILE A 37 -1.45 -11.07 5.88
C ILE A 37 -2.54 -11.91 5.22
N LEU A 38 -2.37 -13.23 5.25
CA LEU A 38 -3.44 -14.17 4.91
C LEU A 38 -4.11 -14.63 6.20
N VAL A 39 -5.44 -14.58 6.24
CA VAL A 39 -6.25 -14.99 7.38
C VAL A 39 -7.15 -16.15 6.97
N ASP A 40 -7.18 -17.21 7.76
CA ASP A 40 -8.19 -18.27 7.62
C ASP A 40 -9.35 -18.00 8.58
N LEU A 41 -10.57 -18.03 8.03
CA LEU A 41 -11.82 -17.90 8.77
C LEU A 41 -12.83 -18.91 8.21
N ASP A 42 -13.20 -19.89 9.03
CA ASP A 42 -14.18 -20.93 8.69
C ASP A 42 -13.86 -21.67 7.37
N GLY A 43 -12.57 -21.89 7.08
CA GLY A 43 -12.11 -22.57 5.86
C GLY A 43 -12.10 -21.68 4.61
N GLN A 44 -12.36 -20.38 4.77
CA GLN A 44 -12.18 -19.37 3.74
C GLN A 44 -10.94 -18.54 4.02
N GLN A 45 -10.22 -18.15 2.96
CA GLN A 45 -9.00 -17.37 3.06
C GLN A 45 -9.25 -15.92 2.67
N PHE A 46 -8.77 -15.00 3.49
CA PHE A 46 -8.90 -13.56 3.29
C PHE A 46 -7.53 -12.88 3.29
N LEU A 47 -7.32 -12.02 2.30
CA LEU A 47 -6.17 -11.12 2.23
C LEU A 47 -6.46 -9.87 3.08
N CYS A 48 -5.57 -9.60 4.02
CA CYS A 48 -5.62 -8.47 4.93
C CYS A 48 -4.37 -7.60 4.75
N ASP A 49 -4.56 -6.31 4.50
CA ASP A 49 -3.47 -5.36 4.31
C ASP A 49 -3.84 -3.98 4.83
N VAL A 50 -3.26 -3.62 5.98
CA VAL A 50 -3.41 -2.29 6.59
C VAL A 50 -2.17 -1.42 6.43
N GLY A 51 -1.23 -1.82 5.55
CA GLY A 51 0.08 -1.22 5.38
C GLY A 51 0.34 -0.60 4.00
N PHE A 52 -0.47 -0.92 2.99
CA PHE A 52 -0.22 -0.46 1.61
C PHE A 52 -0.51 1.04 1.35
N GLY A 53 -1.28 1.69 2.23
CA GLY A 53 -1.70 3.08 2.06
C GLY A 53 -2.88 3.22 1.11
N GLU A 54 -2.66 3.17 -0.21
CA GLU A 54 -3.74 3.29 -1.21
C GLU A 54 -4.45 1.94 -1.47
N GLY A 55 -4.68 1.14 -0.42
CA GLY A 55 -5.19 -0.23 -0.46
C GLY A 55 -6.70 -0.33 -0.22
N PHE A 56 -7.15 -1.57 0.00
CA PHE A 56 -8.52 -1.89 0.42
C PHE A 56 -8.71 -1.69 1.92
N LEU A 57 -9.95 -1.44 2.35
CA LEU A 57 -10.33 -1.25 3.75
C LEU A 57 -10.86 -2.53 4.39
N GLU A 58 -11.62 -3.30 3.62
CA GLU A 58 -12.21 -4.57 4.06
C GLU A 58 -11.36 -5.74 3.54
N PRO A 59 -11.22 -6.84 4.32
CA PRO A 59 -10.50 -8.02 3.86
C PRO A 59 -11.02 -8.51 2.52
N LEU A 60 -10.13 -8.87 1.60
CA LEU A 60 -10.50 -9.44 0.31
C LEU A 60 -10.55 -10.96 0.41
N GLU A 61 -11.65 -11.59 -0.01
CA GLU A 61 -11.69 -13.03 -0.23
C GLU A 61 -10.60 -13.42 -1.23
N LEU A 62 -9.79 -14.42 -0.91
CA LEU A 62 -8.73 -14.92 -1.80
C LEU A 62 -9.36 -15.80 -2.89
N LYS A 63 -10.00 -15.13 -3.85
CA LYS A 63 -10.75 -15.76 -4.93
C LYS A 63 -10.46 -15.05 -6.25
N PRO A 64 -10.05 -15.80 -7.30
CA PRO A 64 -9.72 -15.18 -8.56
C PRO A 64 -10.99 -14.77 -9.30
N GLU A 65 -10.88 -13.72 -10.10
CA GLU A 65 -11.88 -13.30 -11.08
C GLU A 65 -13.25 -12.90 -10.49
N VAL A 66 -13.24 -12.36 -9.27
CA VAL A 66 -14.41 -11.83 -8.59
C VAL A 66 -14.20 -10.36 -8.26
N GLU A 67 -15.18 -9.52 -8.63
CA GLU A 67 -15.21 -8.12 -8.22
C GLU A 67 -15.49 -8.02 -6.72
N GLN A 68 -14.59 -7.36 -5.98
CA GLN A 68 -14.75 -7.07 -4.57
C GLN A 68 -14.93 -5.56 -4.40
N ILE A 69 -16.20 -5.13 -4.38
CA ILE A 69 -16.60 -3.73 -4.35
C ILE A 69 -16.51 -3.21 -2.93
N GLN A 70 -15.79 -2.11 -2.74
CA GLN A 70 -15.71 -1.35 -1.49
C GLN A 70 -15.99 0.13 -1.76
N GLU A 71 -16.18 0.91 -0.70
CA GLU A 71 -16.43 2.35 -0.82
C GLU A 71 -15.33 3.08 -1.62
N GLY A 72 -14.07 2.62 -1.49
CA GLY A 72 -12.92 3.19 -2.18
C GLY A 72 -12.74 2.77 -3.64
N GLY A 73 -13.47 1.75 -4.12
CA GLY A 73 -13.35 1.22 -5.49
C GLY A 73 -13.51 -0.30 -5.57
N ILE A 74 -13.18 -0.86 -6.73
CA ILE A 74 -13.32 -2.29 -7.01
C ILE A 74 -11.92 -2.92 -6.95
N PHE A 75 -11.79 -3.98 -6.16
CA PHE A 75 -10.58 -4.79 -6.10
C PHE A 75 -10.79 -6.10 -6.86
N TRP A 76 -9.77 -6.51 -7.61
CA TRP A 76 -9.82 -7.70 -8.44
C TRP A 76 -8.53 -8.50 -8.26
N LEU A 77 -8.68 -9.79 -8.02
CA LEU A 77 -7.58 -10.74 -7.93
C LEU A 77 -7.57 -11.60 -9.19
N SER A 78 -6.43 -11.70 -9.87
CA SER A 78 -6.19 -12.70 -10.91
C SER A 78 -5.11 -13.69 -10.45
N LEU A 79 -5.13 -14.90 -11.03
CA LEU A 79 -4.19 -15.97 -10.72
C LEU A 79 -3.47 -16.43 -11.99
N GLU A 80 -2.16 -16.20 -12.04
CA GLU A 80 -1.27 -16.61 -13.12
C GLU A 80 -0.29 -17.67 -12.61
N GLY A 81 -0.61 -18.94 -12.86
CA GLY A 81 0.13 -20.06 -12.30
C GLY A 81 0.01 -20.09 -10.76
N ALA A 82 1.10 -19.76 -10.06
CA ALA A 82 1.12 -19.65 -8.60
C ALA A 82 1.15 -18.19 -8.09
N THR A 83 1.09 -17.22 -9.01
CA THR A 83 1.19 -15.78 -8.69
C THR A 83 -0.18 -15.15 -8.71
N TRP A 84 -0.56 -14.55 -7.59
CA TRP A 84 -1.74 -13.69 -7.48
C TRP A 84 -1.36 -12.26 -7.84
N VAL A 85 -2.22 -11.58 -8.60
CA VAL A 85 -2.06 -10.16 -8.92
C VAL A 85 -3.29 -9.42 -8.42
N LEU A 86 -3.05 -8.37 -7.62
CA LEU A 86 -4.09 -7.48 -7.11
C LEU A 86 -4.17 -6.22 -7.97
N GLU A 87 -5.37 -5.94 -8.45
CA GLU A 87 -5.72 -4.76 -9.21
C GLU A 87 -6.74 -3.91 -8.45
N TYR A 88 -6.70 -2.61 -8.72
CA TYR A 88 -7.71 -1.65 -8.32
C TYR A 88 -8.34 -1.04 -9.57
N ARG A 89 -9.66 -0.95 -9.58
CA ARG A 89 -10.47 -0.27 -10.60
C ARG A 89 -11.34 0.81 -9.95
N GLU A 90 -11.37 1.99 -10.56
CA GLU A 90 -12.35 3.01 -10.16
C GLU A 90 -13.78 2.50 -10.46
N ILE A 91 -14.77 2.89 -9.65
CA ILE A 91 -16.18 2.48 -9.83
C ILE A 91 -16.73 2.93 -11.20
N SER A 92 -16.18 4.02 -11.77
CA SER A 92 -16.52 4.46 -13.13
C SER A 92 -16.03 3.53 -14.23
N GLY A 93 -15.08 2.63 -13.94
CA GLY A 93 -14.38 1.80 -14.93
C GLY A 93 -13.32 2.55 -15.74
N GLU A 94 -13.08 3.84 -15.45
CA GLU A 94 -12.20 4.68 -16.28
C GLU A 94 -10.71 4.51 -15.98
N LYS A 95 -10.37 4.02 -14.78
CA LYS A 95 -8.98 3.78 -14.40
C LYS A 95 -8.81 2.41 -13.77
N GLU A 96 -7.76 1.74 -14.20
CA GLU A 96 -7.27 0.49 -13.65
C GLU A 96 -5.79 0.65 -13.30
N ARG A 97 -5.37 0.03 -12.19
CA ARG A 97 -3.97 -0.02 -11.79
C ARG A 97 -3.66 -1.34 -11.11
N PHE A 98 -2.48 -1.87 -11.42
CA PHE A 98 -1.86 -2.92 -10.63
C PHE A 98 -1.38 -2.36 -9.30
N LEU A 99 -1.63 -3.09 -8.21
CA LEU A 99 -1.16 -2.74 -6.87
C LEU A 99 0.10 -3.52 -6.54
N TYR A 100 -0.04 -4.85 -6.41
CA TYR A 100 1.07 -5.74 -6.12
C TYR A 100 0.75 -7.17 -6.55
N LYS A 101 1.80 -7.99 -6.64
CA LYS A 101 1.69 -9.43 -6.88
C LYS A 101 2.35 -10.24 -5.78
N PHE A 102 1.86 -11.43 -5.50
CA PHE A 102 2.31 -12.27 -4.40
C PHE A 102 2.11 -13.76 -4.69
N THR A 103 2.74 -14.62 -3.89
CA THR A 103 2.48 -16.07 -3.85
C THR A 103 1.95 -16.43 -2.46
N LEU A 104 1.43 -17.65 -2.29
CA LEU A 104 0.97 -18.15 -0.99
C LEU A 104 2.10 -18.80 -0.17
N GLU A 105 3.35 -18.48 -0.49
CA GLU A 105 4.49 -18.96 0.28
C GLU A 105 4.55 -18.22 1.62
N GLU A 106 4.38 -18.96 2.72
CA GLU A 106 4.46 -18.39 4.06
C GLU A 106 5.87 -17.84 4.34
N LYS A 107 5.89 -16.62 4.89
CA LYS A 107 7.10 -15.92 5.33
C LYS A 107 7.10 -15.73 6.83
N LYS A 108 8.30 -15.52 7.35
CA LYS A 108 8.54 -15.09 8.73
C LYS A 108 8.81 -13.59 8.73
N LEU A 109 8.59 -12.96 9.87
CA LEU A 109 8.82 -11.51 9.99
C LEU A 109 10.30 -11.17 9.75
N GLU A 110 11.20 -12.06 10.16
CA GLU A 110 12.65 -11.91 10.02
C GLU A 110 13.10 -11.91 8.56
N ASP A 111 12.35 -12.56 7.66
CA ASP A 111 12.67 -12.59 6.22
C ASP A 111 12.65 -11.17 5.62
N PHE A 112 11.88 -10.25 6.19
CA PHE A 112 11.75 -8.88 5.70
C PHE A 112 12.87 -7.94 6.19
N TYR A 113 13.79 -8.39 7.05
CA TYR A 113 14.80 -7.51 7.66
C TYR A 113 15.62 -6.73 6.62
N ASP A 114 16.15 -7.43 5.62
CA ASP A 114 16.96 -6.81 4.57
C ASP A 114 16.14 -5.84 3.71
N MET A 115 14.87 -6.15 3.47
CA MET A 115 13.99 -5.27 2.70
C MET A 115 13.57 -4.03 3.50
N CYS A 116 13.36 -4.16 4.80
CA CYS A 116 13.19 -3.01 5.70
C CYS A 116 14.44 -2.12 5.69
N LEU A 117 15.65 -2.70 5.69
CA LEU A 117 16.89 -1.92 5.58
C LEU A 117 16.95 -1.21 4.22
N TYR A 118 16.68 -1.93 3.12
CA TYR A 118 16.61 -1.34 1.77
C TYR A 118 15.65 -0.15 1.73
N HIS A 119 14.44 -0.29 2.27
CA HIS A 119 13.47 0.81 2.32
C HIS A 119 13.92 2.01 3.14
N GLN A 120 14.70 1.79 4.19
CA GLN A 120 15.20 2.87 5.04
C GLN A 120 16.41 3.60 4.46
N THR A 121 17.23 2.94 3.64
CA THR A 121 18.56 3.48 3.26
C THR A 121 18.83 3.55 1.77
N SER A 122 18.16 2.76 0.93
CA SER A 122 18.48 2.67 -0.49
C SER A 122 17.94 3.88 -1.25
N PRO A 123 18.75 4.58 -2.08
CA PRO A 123 18.29 5.72 -2.89
C PRO A 123 17.27 5.32 -3.97
N CYS A 124 17.11 4.02 -4.25
CA CYS A 124 16.08 3.52 -5.16
C CYS A 124 14.75 3.24 -4.46
N SER A 125 14.65 3.42 -3.13
CA SER A 125 13.40 3.24 -2.42
C SER A 125 12.54 4.49 -2.48
N ILE A 126 11.23 4.31 -2.71
CA ILE A 126 10.27 5.41 -2.60
C ILE A 126 10.34 6.10 -1.24
N PHE A 127 10.63 5.37 -0.16
CA PHE A 127 10.69 5.89 1.20
C PHE A 127 11.90 6.80 1.45
N THR A 128 12.97 6.68 0.66
CA THR A 128 14.09 7.64 0.71
C THR A 128 13.89 8.81 -0.24
N CYS A 129 13.14 8.61 -1.33
CA CYS A 129 12.92 9.63 -2.35
C CYS A 129 11.76 10.58 -2.01
N LYS A 130 10.68 10.06 -1.42
CA LYS A 130 9.43 10.78 -1.18
C LYS A 130 9.10 10.78 0.30
N SER A 131 8.73 11.94 0.83
CA SER A 131 7.97 12.01 2.06
C SER A 131 6.49 11.85 1.73
N PHE A 132 5.79 10.95 2.43
CA PHE A 132 4.37 10.78 2.23
C PHE A 132 3.66 10.25 3.46
N CYS A 133 2.36 10.49 3.50
CA CYS A 133 1.44 9.97 4.51
C CYS A 133 0.07 9.78 3.85
N SER A 134 -0.62 8.70 4.16
CA SER A 134 -1.96 8.43 3.62
C SER A 134 -2.91 8.05 4.74
N LEU A 135 -4.14 8.55 4.65
CA LEU A 135 -5.19 8.35 5.64
C LEU A 135 -6.52 8.14 4.93
N HIS A 136 -7.18 7.02 5.25
CA HIS A 136 -8.58 6.82 4.88
C HIS A 136 -9.49 7.69 5.75
N LYS A 137 -10.53 8.22 5.11
CA LYS A 137 -11.50 9.13 5.71
C LYS A 137 -12.82 8.38 5.94
N ALA A 138 -13.62 8.87 6.89
CA ALA A 138 -14.88 8.24 7.27
C ALA A 138 -15.98 8.34 6.20
N ASP A 139 -15.78 9.18 5.17
CA ASP A 139 -16.66 9.34 4.01
C ASP A 139 -16.21 8.48 2.81
N GLY A 140 -15.44 7.41 3.08
CA GLY A 140 -14.84 6.56 2.06
C GLY A 140 -13.68 7.18 1.31
N GLY A 141 -13.41 8.46 1.55
CA GLY A 141 -12.35 9.19 0.89
C GLY A 141 -10.96 8.79 1.37
N ARG A 142 -9.96 9.38 0.74
CA ARG A 142 -8.56 9.27 1.13
C ARG A 142 -7.89 10.62 1.04
N LEU A 143 -7.07 10.91 2.04
CA LEU A 143 -6.17 12.03 2.02
C LEU A 143 -4.73 11.51 1.96
N THR A 144 -3.97 11.95 0.95
CA THR A 144 -2.58 11.56 0.77
C THR A 144 -1.72 12.82 0.66
N TYR A 145 -0.79 12.99 1.59
CA TYR A 145 0.35 13.89 1.44
C TYR A 145 1.47 13.13 0.72
N ILE A 146 2.07 13.71 -0.33
CA ILE A 146 3.26 13.15 -1.01
C ILE A 146 4.11 14.26 -1.64
N GLY A 147 5.38 14.32 -1.27
CA GLY A 147 6.30 15.36 -1.73
C GLY A 147 5.83 16.76 -1.33
N HIS A 148 5.52 17.60 -2.32
CA HIS A 148 4.96 18.94 -2.13
C HIS A 148 3.47 19.02 -2.48
N ARG A 149 2.72 17.94 -2.26
CA ARG A 149 1.31 17.87 -2.65
C ARG A 149 0.44 17.24 -1.59
N LEU A 150 -0.77 17.78 -1.47
CA LEU A 150 -1.88 17.16 -0.76
C LEU A 150 -2.94 16.73 -1.78
N ILE A 151 -3.31 15.46 -1.75
CA ILE A 151 -4.29 14.85 -2.65
C ILE A 151 -5.47 14.39 -1.80
N SER A 152 -6.66 14.89 -2.12
CA SER A 152 -7.91 14.37 -1.55
C SER A 152 -8.67 13.63 -2.62
N THR A 153 -9.21 12.47 -2.28
CA THR A 153 -10.07 11.67 -3.16
C THR A 153 -11.34 11.33 -2.39
N THR A 154 -12.50 11.66 -2.93
CA THR A 154 -13.81 11.31 -2.36
C THR A 154 -14.75 10.95 -3.51
N GLY A 155 -15.17 9.68 -3.59
CA GLY A 155 -15.90 9.17 -4.76
C GLY A 155 -15.12 9.42 -6.05
N LYS A 156 -15.71 10.20 -6.98
CA LYS A 156 -15.09 10.56 -8.26
C LYS A 156 -14.25 11.84 -8.21
N GLU A 157 -14.35 12.60 -7.12
CA GLU A 157 -13.64 13.87 -7.00
C GLU A 157 -12.21 13.62 -6.53
N ARG A 158 -11.25 14.16 -7.28
CA ARG A 158 -9.85 14.17 -6.90
C ARG A 158 -9.33 15.60 -6.97
N THR A 159 -8.91 16.13 -5.83
CA THR A 159 -8.29 17.44 -5.74
C THR A 159 -6.82 17.29 -5.38
N GLU A 160 -5.97 18.12 -5.99
CA GLU A 160 -4.53 18.15 -5.75
C GLU A 160 -4.15 19.59 -5.44
N THR A 161 -3.52 19.80 -4.29
CA THR A 161 -3.07 21.11 -3.82
C THR A 161 -1.56 21.07 -3.66
N ALA A 162 -0.86 21.99 -4.32
CA ALA A 162 0.56 22.19 -4.13
C ALA A 162 0.81 22.82 -2.75
N LEU A 163 1.87 22.38 -2.07
CA LEU A 163 2.27 22.84 -0.75
C LEU A 163 3.67 23.46 -0.80
N GLN A 164 3.87 24.51 -0.01
CA GLN A 164 5.20 25.01 0.33
C GLN A 164 5.75 24.26 1.55
N ASP A 165 7.08 24.19 1.68
CA ASP A 165 7.76 23.52 2.81
C ASP A 165 7.27 24.01 4.17
N SER A 166 6.98 25.30 4.28
CA SER A 166 6.47 25.93 5.51
C SER A 166 5.06 25.49 5.90
N GLU A 167 4.26 24.99 4.94
CA GLU A 167 2.87 24.56 5.17
C GLU A 167 2.80 23.09 5.60
N ILE A 168 3.76 22.27 5.16
CA ILE A 168 3.74 20.81 5.32
C ILE A 168 3.66 20.37 6.80
N PRO A 169 4.44 20.93 7.76
CA PRO A 169 4.32 20.55 9.16
C PRO A 169 2.91 20.79 9.73
N THR A 170 2.27 21.89 9.34
CA THR A 170 0.89 22.21 9.75
C THR A 170 -0.10 21.22 9.12
N VAL A 171 0.06 20.90 7.83
CA VAL A 171 -0.77 19.88 7.16
C VAL A 171 -0.64 18.52 7.83
N LEU A 172 0.59 18.07 8.14
CA LEU A 172 0.85 16.80 8.84
C LEU A 172 0.17 16.77 10.21
N PHE A 173 0.23 17.85 10.97
CA PHE A 173 -0.39 17.92 12.29
C PHE A 173 -1.93 17.96 12.19
N ASP A 174 -2.49 18.93 11.44
CA ASP A 174 -3.92 19.18 11.40
C ASP A 174 -4.71 18.08 10.69
N LYS A 175 -4.13 17.45 9.66
CA LYS A 175 -4.84 16.48 8.82
C LYS A 175 -4.50 15.03 9.15
N PHE A 176 -3.28 14.76 9.64
CA PHE A 176 -2.81 13.39 9.90
C PHE A 176 -2.49 13.14 11.37
N GLY A 177 -2.50 14.16 12.24
CA GLY A 177 -2.14 14.03 13.66
C GLY A 177 -0.65 13.76 13.89
N ILE A 178 0.20 14.03 12.90
CA ILE A 178 1.63 13.72 12.93
C ILE A 178 2.44 14.98 13.25
N LYS A 179 3.23 14.93 14.32
CA LYS A 179 4.18 15.98 14.69
C LYS A 179 5.61 15.45 14.62
N LEU A 180 6.38 15.96 13.68
CA LEU A 180 7.78 15.58 13.49
C LEU A 180 8.70 16.71 13.96
N LYS A 181 9.87 16.35 14.49
CA LYS A 181 10.94 17.30 14.82
C LYS A 181 11.96 17.29 13.68
N ASN A 182 12.42 18.46 13.24
CA ASN A 182 13.44 18.61 12.20
C ASN A 182 13.10 17.85 10.90
N PHE A 183 11.84 17.95 10.47
CA PHE A 183 11.37 17.28 9.26
C PHE A 183 11.65 18.12 8.03
N GLU A 184 12.37 17.53 7.07
CA GLU A 184 12.61 18.08 5.74
C GLU A 184 11.82 17.25 4.73
N PRO A 185 10.81 17.84 4.05
CA PRO A 185 10.08 17.18 2.98
C PRO A 185 11.01 16.71 1.86
N LYS A 186 10.78 15.49 1.35
CA LYS A 186 11.52 14.94 0.22
C LYS A 186 10.60 14.75 -0.97
N ASP A 187 11.08 15.11 -2.15
CA ASP A 187 10.34 14.94 -3.40
C ASP A 187 11.26 14.55 -4.58
N GLU A 188 12.25 13.71 -4.31
CA GLU A 188 13.26 13.28 -5.28
C GLU A 188 12.69 12.34 -6.34
N LYS A 189 13.34 12.28 -7.50
CA LYS A 189 12.98 11.33 -8.56
C LYS A 189 13.26 9.90 -8.10
N ILE A 190 12.30 9.00 -8.30
CA ILE A 190 12.46 7.58 -8.01
C ILE A 190 13.15 6.92 -9.21
N LEU A 191 14.24 6.20 -8.94
CA LEU A 191 14.93 5.39 -9.94
C LEU A 191 14.43 3.94 -9.84
N PRO A 192 14.34 3.21 -10.98
CA PRO A 192 14.00 1.80 -10.93
C PRO A 192 15.04 1.02 -10.11
N PRO A 193 14.63 -0.05 -9.40
CA PRO A 193 15.60 -0.96 -8.79
C PRO A 193 16.50 -1.55 -9.89
N PRO A 194 17.76 -1.89 -9.58
CA PRO A 194 18.62 -2.61 -10.51
C PRO A 194 17.88 -3.87 -10.99
N GLN A 195 17.95 -4.16 -12.30
CA GLN A 195 17.42 -5.42 -12.81
C GLN A 195 18.18 -6.56 -12.11
N GLN A 196 17.43 -7.41 -11.40
CA GLN A 196 17.94 -8.68 -10.92
C GLN A 196 17.71 -9.67 -12.07
N ASP A 197 18.81 -10.14 -12.66
CA ASP A 197 18.83 -11.23 -13.65
C ASP A 197 18.22 -12.52 -13.06
#